data_AF-A0A2E8S1F9-F1
#
_entry.id   AF-A0A2E8S1F9-F1
#
_cell.length_a   1.000
_cell.length_b   1.000
_cell.length_c   1.000
_cell.angle_alpha   90.00
_cell.angle_beta   90.00
_cell.angle_gamma   90.00
#
_symmetry.space_group_name_H-M   'P 1'
#
loop_
_entity.id
_entity.type
_entity.pdbx_description
1 polymer ?
#
loop_
_entity_poly.entity_id
_entity_poly.type
_entity_poly.pdbx_seq_one_letter_code
_entity_poly.pdbx_strand_id
1 'polypeptide(L)'
;MRLGFEVRADGVHVWVDAPYHKDPAPIDSPGPTMGLWLYEVVEIFIAGDEERYLELEMGPHGHYLMLVLDGVRQVVGQPVVQDYTAQIVDGRWTGQARFAVGYLPSEPWTLNAYSIHGVGEQRVHQAMIPVPGDQPDFHRLDVFARAEDYRQGSSSE
;
A
#
# COMPACT_ATOMS: atom_id res chain seq x y z
N MET A 1 9.88 7.41 -3.97
CA MET A 1 8.84 6.43 -4.34
C MET A 1 7.83 7.13 -5.23
N ARG A 2 7.28 6.46 -6.23
CA ARG A 2 6.09 6.89 -6.98
C ARG A 2 5.02 5.84 -6.78
N LEU A 3 3.77 6.27 -6.65
CA LEU A 3 2.63 5.38 -6.57
C LEU A 3 1.45 6.01 -7.29
N GLY A 4 0.43 5.22 -7.53
CA GLY A 4 -0.87 5.70 -7.97
C GLY A 4 -1.91 4.62 -7.87
N PHE A 5 -3.15 5.04 -7.99
CA PHE A 5 -4.26 4.12 -8.15
C PHE A 5 -5.29 4.68 -9.13
N GLU A 6 -6.04 3.79 -9.75
CA GLU A 6 -7.11 4.12 -10.66
C GLU A 6 -8.28 3.14 -10.48
N VAL A 7 -9.50 3.68 -10.48
CA VAL A 7 -10.71 2.86 -10.55
C VAL A 7 -11.10 2.73 -12.01
N ARG A 8 -11.07 1.50 -12.51
CA ARG A 8 -11.42 1.12 -13.88
C ARG A 8 -12.64 0.19 -13.87
N ALA A 9 -13.17 -0.08 -15.07
CA ALA A 9 -14.33 -0.98 -15.22
C ALA A 9 -14.06 -2.42 -14.73
N ASP A 10 -12.80 -2.86 -14.76
CA ASP A 10 -12.34 -4.21 -14.39
C ASP A 10 -11.77 -4.31 -12.97
N GLY A 11 -11.79 -3.22 -12.20
CA GLY A 11 -11.31 -3.21 -10.82
C GLY A 11 -10.60 -1.93 -10.41
N VAL A 12 -10.04 -1.98 -9.20
CA VAL A 12 -9.08 -1.00 -8.69
C VAL A 12 -7.69 -1.47 -9.07
N HIS A 13 -6.93 -0.61 -9.74
CA HIS A 13 -5.54 -0.86 -10.10
C HIS A 13 -4.67 0.02 -9.21
N VAL A 14 -3.69 -0.58 -8.53
CA VAL A 14 -2.74 0.14 -7.68
C VAL A 14 -1.33 -0.22 -8.14
N TRP A 15 -0.45 0.77 -8.23
CA TRP A 15 0.93 0.55 -8.60
C TRP A 15 1.91 1.33 -7.75
N VAL A 16 3.11 0.77 -7.63
CA VAL A 16 4.25 1.36 -6.93
C VAL A 16 5.50 1.24 -7.77
N ASP A 17 6.38 2.23 -7.62
CA ASP A 17 7.74 2.26 -8.14
C ASP A 17 8.65 2.83 -7.03
N ALA A 18 9.45 1.96 -6.43
CA ALA A 18 10.27 2.25 -5.26
C ALA A 18 11.73 1.84 -5.48
N PRO A 19 12.69 2.45 -4.77
CA PRO A 19 14.04 1.89 -4.67
C PRO A 19 13.97 0.47 -4.12
N TYR A 20 14.86 -0.40 -4.59
CA TYR A 20 15.03 -1.75 -4.06
C TYR A 20 16.23 -1.78 -3.10
N HIS A 21 15.95 -2.04 -1.83
CA HIS A 21 16.93 -1.99 -0.73
C HIS A 21 17.63 -3.33 -0.49
N LYS A 22 17.17 -4.41 -1.14
CA LYS A 22 17.77 -5.75 -1.08
C LYS A 22 17.65 -6.40 0.29
N ASP A 23 16.58 -6.11 1.01
CA ASP A 23 16.29 -6.85 2.24
C ASP A 23 15.94 -8.31 1.91
N PRO A 24 16.07 -9.24 2.87
CA PRO A 24 15.61 -10.61 2.69
C PRO A 24 14.12 -10.67 2.33
N ALA A 25 13.76 -11.56 1.41
CA ALA A 25 12.36 -11.86 1.13
C ALA A 25 11.72 -12.63 2.31
N PRO A 26 10.38 -12.58 2.46
CA PRO A 26 9.66 -13.55 3.29
C PRO A 26 10.01 -14.99 2.92
N ILE A 27 10.03 -15.87 3.94
CA ILE A 27 10.38 -17.29 3.78
C ILE A 27 9.35 -18.02 2.90
N ASP A 28 8.08 -17.65 3.03
CA ASP A 28 7.00 -18.29 2.28
C ASP A 28 7.05 -17.89 0.79
N SER A 29 6.37 -18.69 -0.04
CA SER A 29 6.22 -18.39 -1.47
C SER A 29 5.50 -17.05 -1.69
N PRO A 30 5.76 -16.35 -2.82
CA PRO A 30 5.04 -15.13 -3.18
C PRO A 30 3.52 -15.28 -3.10
N GLY A 31 2.83 -14.32 -2.47
CA GLY A 31 1.39 -14.35 -2.24
C GLY A 31 0.95 -13.55 -1.00
N PRO A 32 -0.30 -13.75 -0.53
CA PRO A 32 -0.81 -13.13 0.69
C PRO A 32 0.09 -13.45 1.89
N THR A 33 0.62 -12.43 2.56
CA THR A 33 1.62 -12.59 3.63
C THR A 33 1.26 -11.70 4.82
N MET A 34 0.80 -12.31 5.91
CA MET A 34 0.59 -11.60 7.17
C MET A 34 1.94 -11.22 7.79
N GLY A 35 2.09 -9.99 8.25
CA GLY A 35 3.37 -9.50 8.79
C GLY A 35 4.36 -9.04 7.72
N LEU A 36 3.88 -8.71 6.51
CA LEU A 36 4.73 -8.26 5.42
C LEU A 36 5.49 -6.97 5.78
N TRP A 37 4.92 -6.12 6.65
CA TRP A 37 5.60 -5.00 7.29
C TRP A 37 6.94 -5.33 7.96
N LEU A 38 7.24 -6.59 8.28
CA LEU A 38 8.56 -7.00 8.82
C LEU A 38 9.67 -7.08 7.77
N TYR A 39 9.35 -6.89 6.49
CA TYR A 39 10.26 -6.97 5.35
C TYR A 39 10.35 -5.62 4.61
N GLU A 40 11.05 -5.60 3.47
CA GLU A 40 10.98 -4.48 2.53
C GLU A 40 9.56 -4.40 1.93
N VAL A 41 8.87 -3.30 2.18
CA VAL A 41 7.47 -3.15 1.81
C VAL A 41 7.13 -1.69 1.51
N VAL A 42 6.16 -1.50 0.62
CA VAL A 42 5.39 -0.25 0.51
C VAL A 42 3.99 -0.51 1.01
N GLU A 43 3.53 0.30 1.96
CA GLU A 43 2.18 0.28 2.48
C GLU A 43 1.40 1.48 1.94
N ILE A 44 0.19 1.26 1.46
CA ILE A 44 -0.71 2.30 0.95
C ILE A 44 -2.01 2.19 1.72
N PHE A 45 -2.48 3.32 2.24
CA PHE A 45 -3.75 3.41 2.93
C PHE A 45 -4.72 4.26 2.11
N ILE A 46 -5.93 3.76 1.89
CA ILE A 46 -7.01 4.50 1.22
C ILE A 46 -8.18 4.56 2.18
N ALA A 47 -8.45 5.73 2.75
CA ALA A 47 -9.50 5.94 3.73
C ALA A 47 -10.67 6.73 3.13
N GLY A 48 -11.88 6.41 3.57
CA GLY A 48 -13.08 7.19 3.33
C GLY A 48 -13.64 7.75 4.63
N ASP A 49 -14.95 8.01 4.63
CA ASP A 49 -15.65 8.46 5.83
C ASP A 49 -15.74 7.35 6.90
N GLU A 50 -16.05 7.76 8.15
CA GLU A 50 -16.37 6.86 9.28
C GLU A 50 -15.26 5.87 9.67
N GLU A 51 -13.99 6.25 9.51
CA GLU A 51 -12.83 5.40 9.83
C GLU A 51 -12.80 4.06 9.09
N ARG A 52 -13.46 3.98 7.92
CA ARG A 52 -13.36 2.83 7.03
C ARG A 52 -12.23 3.04 6.03
N TYR A 53 -11.32 2.08 5.94
CA TYR A 53 -10.15 2.21 5.06
C TYR A 53 -9.62 0.86 4.59
N LEU A 54 -8.86 0.93 3.49
CA LEU A 54 -8.02 -0.16 3.01
C LEU A 54 -6.58 0.06 3.44
N GLU A 55 -5.91 -1.03 3.74
CA GLU A 55 -4.46 -1.12 3.91
C GLU A 55 -3.94 -2.12 2.87
N LEU A 56 -2.98 -1.68 2.06
CA LEU A 56 -2.37 -2.45 0.99
C LEU A 56 -0.87 -2.47 1.20
N GLU A 57 -0.31 -3.65 1.40
CA GLU A 57 1.13 -3.86 1.52
C GLU A 57 1.64 -4.61 0.28
N MET A 58 2.70 -4.08 -0.32
CA MET A 58 3.29 -4.60 -1.57
C MET A 58 4.79 -4.77 -1.35
N GLY A 59 5.30 -5.99 -1.53
CA GLY A 59 6.72 -6.32 -1.37
C GLY A 59 7.42 -6.63 -2.71
N PRO A 60 8.72 -6.31 -2.86
CA PRO A 60 9.46 -6.47 -4.12
C PRO A 60 9.54 -7.91 -4.64
N HIS A 61 9.26 -8.90 -3.78
CA HIS A 61 9.38 -10.33 -4.05
C HIS A 61 8.06 -11.01 -4.42
N GLY A 62 6.99 -10.26 -4.66
CA GLY A 62 5.69 -10.82 -5.06
C GLY A 62 4.78 -11.19 -3.87
N HIS A 63 5.19 -10.83 -2.65
CA HIS A 63 4.36 -10.89 -1.45
C HIS A 63 3.50 -9.64 -1.33
N TYR A 64 2.27 -9.80 -0.86
CA TYR A 64 1.36 -8.70 -0.62
C TYR A 64 0.47 -8.97 0.59
N LEU A 65 -0.13 -7.93 1.16
CA LEU A 65 -1.24 -8.04 2.10
C LEU A 65 -2.27 -6.99 1.75
N MET A 66 -3.56 -7.33 1.85
CA MET A 66 -4.63 -6.34 1.74
C MET A 66 -5.66 -6.59 2.83
N LEU A 67 -6.01 -5.53 3.55
CA LEU A 67 -6.95 -5.57 4.66
C LEU A 67 -8.05 -4.52 4.45
N VAL A 68 -9.27 -4.87 4.82
CA VAL A 68 -10.39 -3.94 5.00
C VAL A 68 -10.54 -3.67 6.49
N LEU A 69 -10.52 -2.40 6.89
CA LEU A 69 -10.64 -1.97 8.27
C LEU A 69 -11.87 -1.07 8.44
N ASP A 70 -12.54 -1.22 9.58
CA ASP A 70 -13.74 -0.46 9.98
C ASP A 70 -13.57 -0.01 11.44
N GLY A 71 -12.98 1.19 11.59
CA GLY A 71 -12.36 1.66 12.83
C GLY A 71 -10.85 1.41 12.86
N VAL A 72 -10.11 2.27 13.57
CA VAL A 72 -8.64 2.19 13.64
C VAL A 72 -8.18 0.82 14.14
N ARG A 73 -7.41 0.12 13.29
CA ARG A 73 -6.83 -1.23 13.49
C ARG A 73 -7.86 -2.35 13.67
N GLN A 74 -9.11 -2.12 13.26
CA GLN A 74 -10.18 -3.13 13.34
C GLN A 74 -10.34 -3.82 11.98
N VAL A 75 -9.63 -4.93 11.77
CA VAL A 75 -9.73 -5.71 10.54
C VAL A 75 -11.09 -6.41 10.46
N VAL A 76 -11.84 -6.13 9.39
CA VAL A 76 -13.15 -6.74 9.12
C VAL A 76 -13.17 -7.64 7.89
N GLY A 77 -12.09 -7.66 7.11
CA GLY A 77 -11.98 -8.53 5.95
C GLY A 77 -10.67 -8.40 5.20
N GLN A 78 -10.53 -9.20 4.15
CA GLN A 78 -9.40 -9.16 3.22
C GLN A 78 -9.94 -9.15 1.79
N PRO A 79 -9.51 -8.21 0.93
CA PRO A 79 -9.83 -8.25 -0.48
C PRO A 79 -9.34 -9.54 -1.15
N VAL A 80 -10.16 -10.11 -2.03
CA VAL A 80 -9.65 -11.06 -3.01
C VAL A 80 -8.84 -10.28 -4.03
N VAL A 81 -7.53 -10.50 -4.04
CA VAL A 81 -6.60 -9.91 -5.01
C VAL A 81 -6.64 -10.73 -6.29
N GLN A 82 -7.02 -10.12 -7.41
CA GLN A 82 -7.10 -10.82 -8.70
C GLN A 82 -5.72 -11.09 -9.28
N ASP A 83 -4.82 -10.12 -9.17
CA ASP A 83 -3.42 -10.26 -9.54
C ASP A 83 -2.54 -9.35 -8.67
N TYR A 84 -1.33 -9.83 -8.40
CA TYR A 84 -0.22 -9.02 -7.92
C TYR A 84 1.02 -9.43 -8.68
N THR A 85 1.74 -8.46 -9.22
CA THR A 85 3.02 -8.67 -9.89
C THR A 85 4.05 -7.72 -9.32
N ALA A 86 5.27 -8.22 -9.14
CA ALA A 86 6.42 -7.42 -8.74
C ALA A 86 7.61 -7.72 -9.66
N GLN A 87 8.38 -6.69 -10.00
CA GLN A 87 9.58 -6.81 -10.83
C GLN A 87 10.69 -5.94 -10.26
N ILE A 88 11.86 -6.53 -10.08
CA ILE A 88 13.08 -5.83 -9.65
C ILE A 88 13.95 -5.59 -10.88
N VAL A 89 14.27 -4.33 -11.17
CA VAL A 89 15.11 -3.90 -12.30
C VAL A 89 16.00 -2.76 -11.84
N ASP A 90 17.31 -2.90 -12.05
CA ASP A 90 18.31 -1.83 -11.85
C ASP A 90 18.23 -1.08 -10.52
N GLY A 91 18.10 -1.81 -9.41
CA GLY A 91 18.07 -1.22 -8.06
C GLY A 91 16.75 -0.52 -7.72
N ARG A 92 15.70 -0.78 -8.50
CA ARG A 92 14.32 -0.39 -8.22
C ARG A 92 13.43 -1.60 -8.32
N TRP A 93 12.22 -1.48 -7.80
CA TRP A 93 11.17 -2.45 -8.06
C TRP A 93 9.85 -1.75 -8.36
N THR A 94 9.05 -2.41 -9.20
CA THR A 94 7.68 -2.01 -9.46
C THR A 94 6.74 -3.10 -8.96
N GLY A 95 5.59 -2.67 -8.44
CA GLY A 95 4.52 -3.56 -8.02
C GLY A 95 3.21 -3.09 -8.62
N GLN A 96 2.35 -4.03 -9.04
CA GLN A 96 1.01 -3.74 -9.55
C GLN A 96 0.04 -4.74 -8.96
N ALA A 97 -1.07 -4.26 -8.41
CA ALA A 97 -2.13 -5.08 -7.85
C ALA A 97 -3.50 -4.72 -8.41
N ARG A 98 -4.38 -5.71 -8.53
CA ARG A 98 -5.77 -5.52 -8.95
C ARG A 98 -6.79 -6.12 -8.00
N PHE A 99 -7.74 -5.25 -7.66
CA PHE A 99 -8.89 -5.33 -6.77
C PHE A 99 -10.31 -5.32 -7.32
N ALA A 100 -11.30 -5.91 -6.64
CA ALA A 100 -12.69 -5.51 -6.88
C ALA A 100 -12.98 -4.11 -6.28
N VAL A 101 -13.70 -3.25 -7.01
CA VAL A 101 -14.08 -1.88 -6.58
C VAL A 101 -14.87 -1.88 -5.27
N GLY A 102 -15.67 -2.92 -5.01
CA GLY A 102 -16.50 -3.03 -3.80
C GLY A 102 -15.73 -3.10 -2.48
N TYR A 103 -14.39 -3.19 -2.51
CA TYR A 103 -13.56 -3.11 -1.30
C TYR A 103 -13.18 -1.68 -0.91
N LEU A 104 -13.27 -0.70 -1.84
CA LEU A 104 -12.98 0.69 -1.51
C LEU A 104 -13.99 1.24 -0.49
N PRO A 105 -13.55 2.12 0.43
CA PRO A 105 -14.48 2.86 1.28
C PRO A 105 -15.26 3.89 0.45
N SER A 106 -16.27 4.51 1.07
CA SER A 106 -17.01 5.62 0.46
C SER A 106 -16.09 6.81 0.15
N GLU A 107 -16.33 7.50 -0.96
CA GLU A 107 -15.69 8.80 -1.24
C GLU A 107 -16.22 9.90 -0.30
N PRO A 108 -15.46 10.98 -0.05
CA PRO A 108 -14.16 11.32 -0.66
C PRO A 108 -12.99 10.54 -0.06
N TRP A 109 -12.03 10.14 -0.91
CA TRP A 109 -10.87 9.39 -0.44
C TRP A 109 -9.73 10.29 0.05
N THR A 110 -9.13 9.86 1.14
CA THR A 110 -7.83 10.33 1.61
C THR A 110 -6.82 9.19 1.56
N LEU A 111 -5.53 9.53 1.42
CA LEU A 111 -4.45 8.57 1.25
C LEU A 111 -3.19 9.00 2.00
N ASN A 112 -2.46 8.02 2.50
CA ASN A 112 -1.04 8.13 2.77
C ASN A 112 -0.33 6.83 2.34
N ALA A 113 0.98 6.90 2.20
CA ALA A 113 1.79 5.74 1.89
C ALA A 113 3.10 5.77 2.65
N TYR A 114 3.63 4.59 2.89
CA TYR A 114 4.81 4.37 3.69
C TYR A 114 5.74 3.41 2.99
N SER A 115 7.04 3.57 3.22
CA SER A 115 8.03 2.58 2.82
C SER A 115 8.81 2.13 4.04
N ILE A 116 8.94 0.83 4.19
CA ILE A 116 9.72 0.18 5.21
C ILE A 116 10.83 -0.62 4.55
N HIS A 117 12.05 -0.49 5.04
CA HIS A 117 13.20 -1.29 4.61
C HIS A 117 14.25 -1.37 5.72
N GLY A 118 15.32 -2.12 5.51
CA GLY A 118 16.34 -2.43 6.50
C GLY A 118 15.93 -3.58 7.42
N VAL A 119 16.90 -4.11 8.16
CA VAL A 119 16.73 -5.29 9.02
C VAL A 119 17.17 -4.99 10.46
N GLY A 120 16.41 -5.48 11.44
CA GLY A 120 16.72 -5.30 12.86
C GLY A 120 16.80 -3.84 13.27
N GLU A 121 17.93 -3.42 13.83
CA GLU A 121 18.16 -2.04 14.28
C GLU A 121 18.31 -1.04 13.11
N GLN A 122 18.49 -1.52 11.88
CA GLN A 122 18.64 -0.68 10.68
C GLN A 122 17.31 -0.42 9.97
N ARG A 123 16.18 -0.76 10.60
CA ARG A 123 14.85 -0.53 10.07
C ARG A 123 14.58 0.96 9.85
N VAL A 124 14.26 1.32 8.62
CA VAL A 124 13.90 2.66 8.18
C VAL A 124 12.42 2.70 7.85
N HIS A 125 11.74 3.72 8.36
CA HIS A 125 10.33 3.99 8.10
C HIS A 125 10.25 5.38 7.46
N GLN A 126 9.64 5.47 6.28
CA GLN A 126 9.42 6.75 5.60
C GLN A 126 7.95 6.89 5.27
N ALA A 127 7.45 8.13 5.32
CA ALA A 127 6.08 8.46 4.97
C ALA A 127 6.09 9.42 3.78
N MET A 128 5.11 9.24 2.87
CA MET A 128 4.88 10.18 1.78
C MET A 128 4.35 11.51 2.31
N ILE A 129 3.40 11.45 3.25
CA ILE A 129 2.92 12.61 4.02
C ILE A 129 3.42 12.45 5.46
N PRO A 130 4.10 13.45 6.04
CA PRO A 130 4.68 13.35 7.37
C PRO A 130 3.66 12.98 8.45
N VAL A 131 3.98 11.97 9.25
CA VAL A 131 3.19 11.57 10.42
C VAL A 131 3.90 12.04 11.70
N PRO A 132 3.28 12.90 12.52
CA PRO A 132 3.89 13.38 13.75
C PRO A 132 3.86 12.32 14.85
N GLY A 133 4.93 12.25 15.65
CA GLY A 133 5.05 11.37 16.81
C GLY A 133 6.47 10.86 17.00
N ASP A 134 6.72 10.26 18.17
CA ASP A 134 8.05 9.73 18.52
C ASP A 134 8.30 8.33 17.94
N GLN A 135 7.25 7.65 17.48
CA GLN A 135 7.28 6.30 16.90
C GLN A 135 6.45 6.25 15.61
N PRO A 136 6.82 5.40 14.64
CA PRO A 136 5.99 5.19 13.45
C PRO A 136 4.60 4.67 13.82
N ASP A 137 3.55 5.41 13.42
CA ASP A 137 2.15 4.98 13.50
C ASP A 137 1.46 5.30 12.18
N PHE A 138 1.29 4.29 11.33
CA PHE A 138 0.77 4.45 9.98
C PHE A 138 -0.75 4.52 9.89
N HIS A 139 -1.46 4.19 10.97
CA HIS A 139 -2.92 4.22 11.06
C HIS A 139 -3.47 5.58 11.53
N ARG A 140 -2.71 6.66 11.35
CA ARG A 140 -3.09 8.03 11.66
C ARG A 140 -3.89 8.64 10.50
N LEU A 141 -5.15 8.23 10.37
CA LEU A 141 -6.02 8.67 9.27
C LEU A 141 -6.18 10.20 9.20
N ASP A 142 -6.01 10.90 10.34
CA ASP A 142 -6.13 12.35 10.48
C ASP A 142 -5.09 13.16 9.67
N VAL A 143 -3.99 12.52 9.26
CA VAL A 143 -2.91 13.20 8.49
C VAL A 143 -2.91 12.85 7.00
N PHE A 144 -3.87 12.04 6.55
CA PHE A 144 -3.93 11.63 5.15
C PHE A 144 -4.33 12.83 4.26
N ALA A 145 -3.76 12.90 3.06
CA ALA A 145 -4.08 13.94 2.09
C ALA A 145 -5.17 13.47 1.14
N ARG A 146 -5.78 14.40 0.39
CA ARG A 146 -6.77 14.03 -0.63
C ARG A 146 -6.16 13.10 -1.68
N ALA A 147 -6.88 12.03 -2.00
CA ALA A 147 -6.40 11.03 -2.95
C ALA A 147 -6.37 11.55 -4.41
N GLU A 148 -7.07 12.64 -4.71
CA GLU A 148 -7.12 13.29 -6.04
C GLU A 148 -5.73 13.63 -6.58
N ASP A 149 -4.79 13.99 -5.71
CA ASP A 149 -3.40 14.30 -6.08
C ASP A 149 -2.62 13.07 -6.59
N TYR A 150 -3.13 11.86 -6.33
CA TYR A 150 -2.50 10.57 -6.63
C TYR A 150 -3.33 9.70 -7.58
N ARG A 151 -4.52 10.16 -7.95
CA ARG A 151 -5.40 9.51 -8.91
C ARG A 151 -4.97 9.92 -10.31
N GLN A 152 -4.35 9.01 -11.07
CA GLN A 152 -4.11 9.25 -12.49
C GLN A 152 -5.41 8.96 -13.25
N GLY A 153 -6.07 10.03 -13.71
CA GLY A 153 -7.12 9.94 -14.72
C GLY A 153 -6.48 9.95 -16.11
N SER A 154 -6.94 9.07 -16.99
CA SER A 154 -6.66 9.03 -18.43
C SER A 154 -6.32 10.42 -18.99
N SER A 155 -5.02 10.66 -19.21
CA SER A 155 -4.63 11.67 -20.19
C SER A 155 -4.90 11.04 -21.54
N SER A 156 -6.06 11.37 -22.10
CA SER A 156 -6.40 11.13 -23.48
C SER A 156 -5.31 11.70 -24.39
N GLU A 157 -4.65 10.82 -25.13
CA GLU A 157 -4.27 11.06 -26.53
C GLU A 157 -4.82 9.93 -27.39
#